data_AF-A0A5J4QP52-F1
#
_entry.id   AF-A0A5J4QP52-F1
#
_cell.length_a   1.000
_cell.length_b   1.000
_cell.length_c   1.000
_cell.angle_alpha   90.00
_cell.angle_beta   90.00
_cell.angle_gamma   90.00
#
_symmetry.space_group_name_H-M   'P 1'
#
loop_
_entity.id
_entity.type
_entity.pdbx_description
1 polymer ?
#
loop_
_entity_poly.entity_id
_entity_poly.type
_entity_poly.pdbx_seq_one_letter_code
_entity_poly.pdbx_strand_id
1 'polypeptide(L)'
;MDRHYEEMQGMEDCRISLKAYLDEYNGRPETDVQLPLILFEEAVLAMNKLCRLFRMRRGHAALIGGPETGRRSLVRLASFIADCTLFTIQSFESPGVLIS
;
A
#
# COMPACT_ATOMS: atom_id res chain seq x y z
N MET A 1 -16.33 -5.94 -9.51
CA MET A 1 -15.75 -5.72 -10.85
C MET A 1 -14.39 -6.41 -10.85
N ASP A 2 -14.24 -7.45 -11.67
CA ASP A 2 -13.04 -8.28 -11.70
C ASP A 2 -11.85 -7.46 -12.21
N ARG A 3 -10.90 -7.12 -11.33
CA ARG A 3 -9.69 -6.38 -11.72
C ARG A 3 -8.70 -7.39 -12.29
N HIS A 4 -8.76 -7.67 -13.59
CA HIS A 4 -7.79 -8.54 -14.26
C HIS A 4 -6.37 -7.98 -14.19
N TYR A 5 -5.38 -8.87 -14.26
CA TYR A 5 -3.97 -8.46 -14.37
C TYR A 5 -3.70 -8.02 -15.80
N GLU A 6 -3.15 -6.84 -15.98
CA GLU A 6 -2.76 -6.32 -17.29
C GLU A 6 -1.26 -6.02 -17.26
N GLU A 7 -0.52 -6.59 -18.21
CA GLU A 7 0.89 -6.28 -18.40
C GLU A 7 1.00 -4.89 -19.05
N MET A 8 1.49 -3.94 -18.27
CA MET A 8 1.69 -2.57 -18.72
C MET A 8 3.01 -2.49 -19.50
N GLN A 9 2.96 -1.98 -20.74
CA GLN A 9 4.12 -1.99 -21.65
C GLN A 9 5.17 -0.90 -21.33
N GLY A 10 4.79 0.14 -20.56
CA GLY A 10 5.68 1.24 -20.18
C GLY A 10 5.66 1.57 -18.69
N MET A 11 6.82 1.99 -18.17
CA MET A 11 6.94 2.53 -16.80
C MET A 11 6.11 3.81 -16.62
N GLU A 12 6.00 4.63 -17.67
CA GLU A 12 5.20 5.85 -17.63
C GLU A 12 3.69 5.54 -17.56
N ASP A 13 3.23 4.54 -18.31
CA ASP A 13 1.83 4.07 -18.23
C ASP A 13 1.52 3.59 -16.80
N CYS A 14 2.45 2.84 -16.19
CA CYS A 14 2.32 2.39 -14.80
C CYS A 14 2.18 3.57 -13.85
N ARG A 15 2.99 4.60 -14.05
CA ARG A 15 2.97 5.81 -13.23
C ARG A 15 1.64 6.54 -13.35
N ILE A 16 1.13 6.72 -14.56
CA ILE A 16 -0.17 7.37 -14.83
C ILE A 16 -1.30 6.59 -14.16
N SER A 17 -1.33 5.27 -14.34
CA SER A 17 -2.36 4.42 -13.74
C SER A 17 -2.31 4.45 -12.21
N LEU A 18 -1.13 4.32 -11.62
CA LEU A 18 -0.96 4.40 -10.18
C LEU A 18 -1.33 5.78 -9.61
N LYS A 19 -1.09 6.85 -10.38
CA LYS A 19 -1.49 8.20 -10.00
C LYS A 19 -3.01 8.33 -9.98
N ALA A 20 -3.72 7.79 -10.98
CA ALA A 20 -5.17 7.75 -11.00
C ALA A 20 -5.73 6.98 -9.78
N TYR A 21 -5.16 5.82 -9.43
CA TYR A 21 -5.57 5.08 -8.23
C TYR A 21 -5.29 5.84 -6.93
N LEU A 22 -4.17 6.56 -6.85
CA LEU A 22 -3.84 7.38 -5.69
C LEU A 22 -4.82 8.55 -5.53
N ASP A 23 -5.18 9.19 -6.63
CA ASP A 23 -6.14 10.30 -6.62
C ASP A 23 -7.56 9.79 -6.30
N GLU A 24 -7.96 8.62 -6.81
CA GLU A 24 -9.21 7.96 -6.42
C GLU A 24 -9.23 7.65 -4.92
N TYR A 25 -8.16 7.03 -4.40
CA TYR A 25 -8.05 6.71 -2.97
C TYR A 25 -8.18 7.97 -2.11
N ASN A 26 -7.44 9.03 -2.43
CA ASN A 26 -7.47 10.28 -1.67
C ASN A 26 -8.79 11.05 -1.82
N GLY A 27 -9.52 10.84 -2.91
CA GLY A 27 -10.82 11.47 -3.17
C GLY A 27 -12.03 10.77 -2.56
N ARG A 28 -11.87 9.55 -2.03
CA ARG A 28 -12.98 8.83 -1.39
C ARG A 28 -13.34 9.45 -0.04
N PRO A 29 -14.64 9.62 0.27
CA PRO A 29 -15.09 10.17 1.54
C PRO A 29 -14.80 9.23 2.72
N GLU A 30 -14.65 7.92 2.49
CA GLU A 30 -14.31 6.95 3.53
C GLU A 30 -12.80 6.91 3.87
N THR A 31 -11.98 7.73 3.20
CA THR A 31 -10.54 7.76 3.41
C THR A 31 -10.18 8.62 4.61
N ASP A 32 -9.92 7.98 5.76
CA ASP A 32 -9.50 8.67 6.98
C ASP A 32 -8.10 9.30 6.90
N VAL A 33 -7.23 8.80 6.01
CA VAL A 33 -5.82 9.22 5.90
C VAL A 33 -5.42 9.38 4.46
N GLN A 34 -5.09 10.61 4.06
CA GLN A 34 -4.50 10.90 2.75
C GLN A 34 -3.07 10.37 2.63
N LEU A 35 -2.70 9.92 1.43
CA LEU A 35 -1.38 9.37 1.14
C LEU A 35 -0.58 10.37 0.30
N PRO A 36 0.44 11.07 0.88
CA PRO A 36 1.31 11.98 0.14
C PRO A 36 2.41 11.20 -0.60
N LEU A 37 2.01 10.28 -1.49
CA LEU A 37 2.94 9.43 -2.24
C LEU A 37 3.50 10.15 -3.47
N ILE A 38 4.83 10.13 -3.61
CA ILE A 38 5.53 10.51 -4.83
C ILE A 38 5.88 9.22 -5.58
N LEU A 39 5.34 9.04 -6.78
CA LEU A 39 5.49 7.82 -7.57
C LEU A 39 6.74 7.86 -8.46
N PHE A 40 7.92 7.90 -7.88
CA PHE A 40 9.19 7.70 -8.61
C PHE A 40 9.38 6.24 -9.01
N GLU A 41 10.35 5.97 -9.88
CA GLU A 41 10.61 4.65 -10.49
C GLU A 41 10.64 3.50 -9.47
N GLU A 42 11.42 3.60 -8.41
CA GLU A 42 11.50 2.58 -7.35
C GLU A 42 10.16 2.37 -6.62
N ALA A 43 9.36 3.44 -6.44
CA ALA A 43 8.03 3.33 -5.85
C ALA A 43 7.05 2.59 -6.77
N VAL A 44 7.11 2.84 -8.08
CA VAL A 44 6.32 2.14 -9.09
C VAL A 44 6.71 0.65 -9.13
N LEU A 45 8.01 0.34 -9.10
CA LEU A 45 8.50 -1.03 -9.04
C LEU A 45 8.06 -1.75 -7.75
N ALA A 46 8.15 -1.08 -6.60
CA ALA A 46 7.67 -1.62 -5.33
C ALA A 46 6.16 -1.88 -5.37
N MET A 47 5.39 -0.98 -5.97
CA MET A 47 3.94 -1.16 -6.14
C MET A 47 3.61 -2.38 -7.02
N ASN A 48 4.30 -2.55 -8.14
CA ASN A 48 4.14 -3.72 -9.01
C ASN A 48 4.43 -5.03 -8.26
N LYS A 49 5.47 -5.06 -7.41
CA LYS A 49 5.77 -6.22 -6.56
C LYS A 49 4.65 -6.51 -5.56
N LEU A 50 4.11 -5.48 -4.90
CA LEU A 50 3.00 -5.62 -3.94
C LEU A 50 1.71 -6.08 -4.61
N CYS A 51 1.32 -5.46 -5.73
CA CYS A 51 0.13 -5.84 -6.50
C CYS A 51 0.20 -7.31 -6.97
N ARG A 52 1.38 -7.75 -7.44
CA ARG A 52 1.61 -9.14 -7.82
C ARG A 52 1.48 -10.08 -6.63
N LEU A 53 2.09 -9.72 -5.49
CA LEU A 53 2.04 -10.51 -4.28
C LEU A 53 0.63 -10.71 -3.75
N PHE A 54 -0.19 -9.65 -3.70
CA PHE A 54 -1.55 -9.73 -3.16
C PHE A 54 -2.48 -10.62 -3.98
N ARG A 55 -2.20 -10.81 -5.27
CA ARG A 55 -2.94 -11.73 -6.14
C ARG A 55 -2.50 -13.19 -5.97
N MET A 56 -1.40 -13.48 -5.28
CA MET A 56 -0.92 -14.85 -5.06
C MET A 56 -1.70 -15.52 -3.92
N ARG A 57 -2.19 -16.75 -4.15
CA ARG A 57 -2.75 -17.57 -3.05
C ARG A 57 -1.67 -17.80 -2.00
N ARG A 58 -1.93 -17.37 -0.75
CA ARG A 58 -1.02 -17.48 0.41
C ARG A 58 0.30 -16.69 0.24
N GLY A 59 0.24 -15.54 -0.43
CA GLY A 59 1.38 -14.61 -0.49
C GLY A 59 1.65 -13.95 0.87
N HIS A 60 2.88 -14.05 1.36
CA HIS A 60 3.35 -13.32 2.53
C HIS A 60 4.52 -12.42 2.12
N ALA A 61 4.58 -11.19 2.64
CA ALA A 61 5.76 -10.33 2.51
C ALA A 61 6.18 -9.76 3.86
N ALA A 62 7.49 -9.68 4.04
CA ALA A 62 8.12 -8.87 5.05
C ALA A 62 8.70 -7.63 4.37
N LEU A 63 8.24 -6.44 4.76
CA LEU A 63 8.80 -5.18 4.31
C LEU A 63 9.85 -4.72 5.32
N ILE A 64 11.11 -4.66 4.89
CA ILE A 64 12.24 -4.31 5.77
C ILE A 64 12.65 -2.86 5.56
N GLY A 65 12.71 -2.11 6.66
CA GLY A 65 13.50 -0.89 6.84
C GLY A 65 12.77 0.19 7.66
N GLY A 66 13.35 1.40 7.71
CA GLY A 66 12.93 2.44 8.65
C GLY A 66 11.49 2.95 8.47
N PRO A 67 10.84 3.41 9.56
CA PRO A 67 9.45 3.90 9.55
C PRO A 67 9.21 5.08 8.59
N GLU A 68 10.25 5.87 8.30
CA GLU A 68 10.19 7.08 7.48
C GLU A 68 10.08 6.82 5.96
N THR A 69 10.22 5.56 5.53
CA THR A 69 10.34 5.20 4.11
C THR A 69 9.02 5.21 3.33
N GLY A 70 7.91 5.61 3.94
CA GLY A 70 6.59 5.65 3.27
C GLY A 70 6.03 4.27 2.90
N ARG A 71 6.67 3.17 3.33
CA ARG A 71 6.25 1.79 3.01
C ARG A 71 4.83 1.49 3.48
N ARG A 72 4.42 2.00 4.65
CA ARG A 72 3.04 1.86 5.14
C ARG A 72 2.04 2.50 4.19
N SER A 73 2.38 3.66 3.63
CA SER A 73 1.55 4.35 2.64
C SER A 73 1.46 3.58 1.33
N LEU A 74 2.58 3.02 0.85
CA LEU A 74 2.58 2.15 -0.34
C LEU A 74 1.73 0.90 -0.15
N VAL A 75 1.84 0.22 0.99
CA VAL A 75 1.05 -0.99 1.29
C VAL A 75 -0.44 -0.67 1.40
N ARG A 76 -0.81 0.49 1.98
CA ARG A 76 -2.21 0.96 2.00
C ARG A 76 -2.78 1.14 0.60
N LEU A 77 -2.07 1.86 -0.27
CA LEU A 77 -2.50 2.06 -1.65
C LEU A 77 -2.57 0.73 -2.42
N ALA A 78 -1.56 -0.14 -2.27
CA ALA A 78 -1.57 -1.46 -2.90
C ALA A 78 -2.76 -2.32 -2.45
N SER A 79 -3.10 -2.27 -1.16
CA SER A 79 -4.22 -3.04 -0.59
C SER A 79 -5.55 -2.53 -1.12
N PHE A 80 -5.68 -1.20 -1.24
CA PHE A 80 -6.83 -0.57 -1.90
C PHE A 80 -6.98 -1.01 -3.36
N ILE A 81 -5.88 -1.03 -4.12
CA ILE A 81 -5.89 -1.47 -5.53
C ILE A 81 -6.28 -2.95 -5.65
N ALA A 82 -5.85 -3.78 -4.70
CA ALA A 82 -6.12 -5.21 -4.65
C ALA A 82 -7.41 -5.60 -3.91
N ASP A 83 -8.21 -4.62 -3.46
CA ASP A 83 -9.43 -4.83 -2.68
C ASP A 83 -9.21 -5.72 -1.43
N CYS A 84 -8.07 -5.52 -0.77
CA CYS A 84 -7.66 -6.25 0.42
C CYS A 84 -7.92 -5.42 1.69
N THR A 85 -8.45 -6.09 2.72
CA THR A 85 -8.60 -5.47 4.04
C THR A 85 -7.24 -5.36 4.73
N LEU A 86 -6.86 -4.15 5.15
CA LEU A 86 -5.58 -3.90 5.81
C LEU A 86 -5.74 -3.85 7.33
N PHE A 87 -5.10 -4.78 8.03
CA PHE A 87 -5.00 -4.78 9.48
C PHE A 87 -3.60 -4.31 9.91
N THR A 88 -3.52 -3.33 10.81
CA THR A 88 -2.25 -2.91 11.42
C THR A 88 -2.33 -3.06 12.92
N ILE A 89 -1.38 -3.78 13.52
CA ILE A 89 -1.23 -3.85 14.96
C ILE A 89 -0.55 -2.56 15.42
N GLN A 90 -1.21 -1.82 16.31
CA GLN A 90 -0.59 -0.73 17.06
C GLN A 90 -0.09 -1.29 18.39
N SER A 91 1.17 -1.04 18.72
CA SER A 91 1.70 -1.32 20.05
C SER A 91 1.15 -0.27 21.01
N PHE A 92 0.28 -0.69 21.93
CA PHE A 92 -0.13 0.13 23.05
C PHE A 92 0.93 -0.02 24.14
N GLU A 93 1.70 1.04 24.42
CA GLU A 93 2.48 1.10 25.65
C GLU A 93 1.48 1.18 26.81
N SER A 94 1.29 0.06 27.51
CA SER A 94 0.58 0.09 28.79
C SER A 94 1.55 0.69 29.81
N PRO A 95 1.24 1.83 30.45
CA PRO A 95 2.05 2.31 31.57
C PRO A 95 2.08 1.20 32.63
N GLY A 96 3.30 0.83 33.02
CA GLY A 96 3.61 -0.42 33.72
C GLY A 96 2.69 -0.74 34.89
N VAL A 97 2.36 -2.02 35.03
CA VAL A 97 1.80 -2.59 36.25
C VAL A 97 2.74 -2.25 37.40
N LEU A 98 2.36 -1.29 38.23
CA LEU A 98 2.96 -1.11 39.55
C LEU A 98 2.48 -2.27 40.40
N ILE A 99 3.34 -3.27 40.58
CA ILE A 99 3.17 -4.29 41.61
C ILE A 99 3.45 -3.57 42.94
N SER A 100 2.40 -3.34 43.73
CA SER A 100 2.50 -2.85 45.11
C SER A 100 2.75 -4.01 46.08
#